data_AF-F0YYR5-F1
#
_entry.id   AF-F0YYR5-F1
#
_cell.length_a   1.000
_cell.length_b   1.000
_cell.length_c   1.000
_cell.angle_alpha   90.00
_cell.angle_beta   90.00
_cell.angle_gamma   90.00
#
_symmetry.space_group_name_H-M   'P 1'
#
loop_
_entity.id
_entity.type
_entity.pdbx_description
1 polymer ?
#
loop_
_entity_poly.entity_id
_entity_poly.type
_entity_poly.pdbx_seq_one_letter_code
_entity_poly.pdbx_strand_id
1 'polypeptide(L)'
;MFQSMSAQELAAKGAVLIEDIQDGFSRYRSVILKGEKIAMQHFLERCLAVNEEGSFADFYYSVLVPKVQREFAAGLSDAEKNVFLKFETDSRQVYYPLQTENLEFLADITARNWLFSTFYFTKLRAVVWGNYNLEYPLFCEDDETLEIYKNIAGDCGLELI
;
A
#
# COMPACT_ATOMS: atom_id res chain seq x y z
N MET A 1 -2.43 17.36 -6.61
CA MET A 1 -1.08 16.96 -6.19
C MET A 1 -1.25 16.14 -4.92
N PHE A 2 -0.67 14.94 -4.86
CA PHE A 2 -0.68 14.10 -3.67
C PHE A 2 0.39 14.62 -2.72
N GLN A 3 -0.05 15.23 -1.63
CA GLN A 3 0.85 15.78 -0.62
C GLN A 3 1.42 14.64 0.22
N SER A 4 2.72 14.70 0.47
CA SER A 4 3.38 13.75 1.34
C SER A 4 3.11 14.06 2.81
N MET A 5 3.27 13.08 3.69
CA MET A 5 3.21 13.26 5.14
C MET A 5 4.30 12.46 5.86
N SER A 6 4.60 12.87 7.08
CA SER A 6 5.51 12.21 7.99
C SER A 6 4.89 10.95 8.63
N ALA A 7 5.73 10.10 9.20
CA ALA A 7 5.27 8.95 9.99
C ALA A 7 4.42 9.39 11.19
N GLN A 8 4.76 10.52 11.83
CA GLN A 8 4.02 11.07 12.96
C GLN A 8 2.61 11.50 12.56
N GLU A 9 2.48 12.16 11.40
CA GLU A 9 1.18 12.56 10.86
C GLU A 9 0.33 11.34 10.47
N LEU A 10 0.94 10.34 9.85
CA LEU A 10 0.25 9.09 9.50
C LEU A 10 -0.21 8.32 10.76
N ALA A 11 0.65 8.22 11.78
CA ALA A 11 0.31 7.60 13.05
C ALA A 11 -0.81 8.36 13.78
N ALA A 12 -0.78 9.70 13.76
CA ALA A 12 -1.85 10.54 14.32
C ALA A 12 -3.21 10.33 13.62
N LYS A 13 -3.21 9.80 12.39
CA LYS A 13 -4.41 9.40 11.65
C LYS A 13 -4.89 7.97 11.96
N GLY A 14 -4.23 7.26 12.88
CA GLY A 14 -4.63 5.93 13.34
C GLY A 14 -3.97 4.76 12.60
N ALA A 15 -2.99 5.04 11.73
CA ALA A 15 -2.26 3.99 11.03
C ALA A 15 -1.45 3.14 11.99
N VAL A 16 -1.46 1.83 11.74
CA VAL A 16 -0.55 0.90 12.38
C VAL A 16 0.78 0.95 11.63
N LEU A 17 1.87 1.23 12.33
CA LEU A 17 3.22 1.23 11.77
C LEU A 17 3.97 0.04 12.35
N ILE A 18 4.23 -0.95 11.50
CA ILE A 18 4.96 -2.17 11.86
C ILE A 18 6.40 -1.99 11.39
N GLU A 19 7.37 -2.19 12.29
CA GLU A 19 8.80 -1.99 11.98
C GLU A 19 9.41 -3.22 11.30
N ASP A 20 9.00 -4.41 11.73
CA ASP A 20 9.50 -5.68 11.21
C ASP A 20 8.41 -6.74 11.15
N ILE A 21 8.62 -7.72 10.26
CA ILE A 21 7.60 -8.74 9.97
C ILE A 21 7.27 -9.62 11.18
N GLN A 22 8.25 -9.86 12.07
CA GLN A 22 8.07 -10.72 13.24
C GLN A 22 7.24 -9.98 14.31
N ASP A 23 7.47 -8.68 14.49
CA ASP A 23 6.63 -7.79 15.29
C ASP A 23 5.18 -7.81 14.77
N GLY A 24 5.00 -7.70 13.45
CA GLY A 24 3.70 -7.80 12.79
C GLY A 24 2.95 -9.09 13.15
N PHE A 25 3.56 -10.25 12.90
CA PHE A 25 2.94 -11.55 13.15
C PHE A 25 2.71 -11.85 14.63
N SER A 26 3.51 -11.27 15.53
CA SER A 26 3.39 -11.52 16.97
C SER A 26 2.32 -10.65 17.65
N ARG A 27 2.05 -9.46 17.13
CA ARG A 27 1.18 -8.46 17.77
C ARG A 27 -0.17 -8.28 17.10
N TYR A 28 -0.29 -8.62 15.82
CA TYR A 28 -1.49 -8.37 15.03
C TYR A 28 -2.12 -9.66 14.52
N ARG A 29 -3.43 -9.60 14.31
CA ARG A 29 -4.13 -10.64 13.56
C ARG A 29 -3.69 -10.56 12.12
N SER A 30 -3.41 -11.71 11.52
CA SER A 30 -2.79 -11.72 10.20
C SER A 30 -3.20 -12.91 9.35
N VAL A 31 -3.06 -12.71 8.05
CA VAL A 31 -3.23 -13.71 6.99
C VAL A 31 -2.31 -13.31 5.85
N ILE A 32 -1.83 -14.30 5.09
CA ILE A 32 -1.11 -14.02 3.85
C ILE A 32 -2.13 -14.05 2.71
N LEU A 33 -2.24 -12.94 1.98
CA LEU A 33 -3.04 -12.88 0.76
C LEU A 33 -2.15 -13.27 -0.41
N LYS A 34 -2.61 -14.18 -1.28
CA LYS A 34 -1.89 -14.57 -2.48
C LYS A 34 -2.74 -14.43 -3.72
N GLY A 35 -2.18 -13.82 -4.76
CA GLY A 35 -2.84 -13.74 -6.05
C GLY A 35 -2.15 -12.77 -7.02
N GLU A 36 -2.65 -12.80 -8.24
CA GLU A 36 -2.11 -11.98 -9.33
C GLU A 36 -2.45 -10.50 -9.16
N LYS A 37 -1.71 -9.63 -9.88
CA LYS A 37 -1.86 -8.18 -9.84
C LYS A 37 -3.31 -7.70 -9.89
N ILE A 38 -4.13 -8.25 -10.79
CA ILE A 38 -5.52 -7.80 -11.01
C ILE A 38 -6.38 -8.06 -9.77
N ALA A 39 -6.25 -9.24 -9.15
CA ALA A 39 -7.00 -9.57 -7.93
C ALA A 39 -6.56 -8.66 -6.77
N MET A 40 -5.26 -8.40 -6.65
CA MET A 40 -4.73 -7.51 -5.64
C MET A 40 -5.17 -6.05 -5.83
N GLN A 41 -5.22 -5.58 -7.08
CA GLN A 41 -5.73 -4.25 -7.40
C GLN A 41 -7.21 -4.11 -7.01
N HIS A 42 -8.07 -5.06 -7.40
CA HIS A 42 -9.49 -5.04 -7.01
C HIS A 42 -9.67 -5.08 -5.49
N PHE A 43 -8.85 -5.87 -4.79
CA PHE A 43 -8.85 -5.91 -3.33
C PHE A 43 -8.53 -4.53 -2.74
N LEU A 44 -7.44 -3.88 -3.20
CA LEU A 44 -7.07 -2.54 -2.73
C LEU A 44 -8.15 -1.50 -3.05
N GLU A 45 -8.80 -1.57 -4.22
CA GLU A 45 -9.90 -0.69 -4.59
C GLU A 45 -11.10 -0.85 -3.64
N ARG A 46 -11.43 -2.09 -3.26
CA ARG A 46 -12.48 -2.37 -2.26
C ARG A 46 -12.07 -1.87 -0.88
N CYS A 47 -10.82 -2.07 -0.46
CA CYS A 47 -10.31 -1.54 0.80
C CYS A 47 -10.37 -0.01 0.86
N LEU A 48 -10.00 0.66 -0.25
CA LEU A 48 -10.13 2.10 -0.40
C LEU A 48 -11.60 2.54 -0.31
N ALA A 49 -12.53 1.83 -0.94
CA ALA A 49 -13.96 2.18 -0.89
C ALA A 49 -14.54 2.07 0.52
N VAL A 50 -14.07 1.13 1.35
CA VAL A 50 -14.55 0.94 2.72
C VAL A 50 -13.90 1.93 3.69
N ASN A 51 -12.61 2.23 3.50
CA ASN A 51 -11.83 3.11 4.37
C ASN A 51 -11.87 4.59 3.99
N GLU A 52 -12.21 4.90 2.73
CA GLU A 52 -12.35 6.25 2.18
C GLU A 52 -11.09 7.09 2.46
N GLU A 53 -11.25 8.26 3.09
CA GLU A 53 -10.16 9.18 3.47
C GLU A 53 -9.18 8.57 4.50
N GLY A 54 -9.52 7.44 5.12
CA GLY A 54 -8.67 6.67 6.00
C GLY A 54 -7.71 5.72 5.29
N SER A 55 -7.36 6.01 4.03
CA SER A 55 -6.51 5.14 3.20
C SER A 55 -5.22 5.87 2.81
N PHE A 56 -4.08 5.21 3.00
CA PHE A 56 -2.75 5.76 2.75
C PHE A 56 -1.84 4.70 2.15
N ALA A 57 -0.76 5.15 1.52
CA ALA A 57 0.30 4.26 1.06
C ALA A 57 1.66 4.94 1.15
N ASP A 58 2.73 4.15 1.25
CA ASP A 58 4.08 4.67 1.11
C ASP A 58 4.57 4.62 -0.37
N PHE A 59 5.45 5.56 -0.69
CA PHE A 59 6.12 5.66 -1.98
C PHE A 59 7.51 6.28 -1.77
N TYR A 60 8.53 5.41 -1.75
CA TYR A 60 9.88 5.77 -1.34
C TYR A 60 10.70 6.56 -2.37
N TYR A 61 10.11 6.99 -3.49
CA TYR A 61 10.84 7.64 -4.57
C TYR A 61 11.67 8.86 -4.11
N SER A 62 11.12 9.69 -3.23
CA SER A 62 11.76 10.92 -2.73
C SER A 62 13.05 10.68 -1.95
N VAL A 63 13.27 9.46 -1.44
CA VAL A 63 14.46 9.10 -0.66
C VAL A 63 15.44 8.19 -1.41
N LEU A 64 15.13 7.80 -2.65
CA LEU A 64 16.01 7.02 -3.51
C LEU A 64 17.25 7.83 -3.93
N VAL A 65 18.34 7.12 -4.19
CA VAL A 65 19.54 7.75 -4.75
C VAL A 65 19.28 8.22 -6.20
N PRO A 66 19.92 9.32 -6.68
CA PRO A 66 19.61 9.93 -7.97
C PRO A 66 19.76 9.02 -9.20
N LYS A 67 20.56 7.96 -9.10
CA LYS A 67 20.67 6.94 -10.16
C LYS A 67 19.37 6.15 -10.26
N VAL A 68 18.89 5.61 -9.14
CA VAL A 68 17.68 4.78 -9.08
C VAL A 68 16.43 5.61 -9.41
N GLN A 69 16.38 6.88 -8.99
CA GLN A 69 15.29 7.79 -9.38
C GLN A 69 15.17 7.94 -10.91
N ARG A 70 16.32 8.15 -11.59
CA ARG A 70 16.34 8.28 -13.06
C ARG A 70 15.94 6.99 -13.75
N GLU A 71 16.41 5.85 -13.26
CA GLU A 71 16.07 4.53 -13.81
C GLU A 71 14.56 4.24 -13.64
N PHE A 72 14.00 4.52 -12.47
CA PHE A 72 12.57 4.40 -12.21
C PHE A 72 11.75 5.28 -13.16
N ALA A 73 12.06 6.59 -13.22
CA ALA A 73 11.31 7.54 -14.04
C ALA A 73 11.42 7.25 -15.54
N ALA A 74 12.56 6.74 -16.01
CA ALA A 74 12.75 6.33 -17.41
C ALA A 74 11.95 5.07 -17.77
N GLY A 75 11.70 4.19 -16.79
CA GLY A 75 10.95 2.95 -16.97
C GLY A 75 9.42 3.13 -16.99
N LEU A 76 8.90 4.28 -16.57
CA LEU A 76 7.47 4.54 -16.57
C LEU A 76 6.93 4.76 -18.00
N SER A 77 5.76 4.21 -18.27
CA SER A 77 4.92 4.57 -19.42
C SER A 77 4.41 6.01 -19.29
N ASP A 78 3.88 6.56 -20.38
CA ASP A 78 3.35 7.93 -20.37
C ASP A 78 2.13 8.08 -19.46
N ALA A 79 1.31 7.03 -19.34
CA ALA A 79 0.18 7.01 -18.41
C ALA A 79 0.66 7.04 -16.94
N GLU A 80 1.65 6.22 -16.60
CA GLU A 80 2.24 6.20 -15.26
C GLU A 80 2.93 7.53 -14.93
N LYS A 81 3.64 8.15 -15.88
CA LYS A 81 4.26 9.47 -15.70
C LYS A 81 3.24 10.53 -15.34
N ASN A 82 2.06 10.51 -15.95
CA ASN A 82 0.99 11.47 -15.64
C ASN A 82 0.48 11.35 -14.20
N VAL A 83 0.49 10.15 -13.64
CA VAL A 83 0.15 9.91 -12.23
C VAL A 83 1.33 10.29 -11.33
N PHE A 84 2.54 9.85 -11.68
CA PHE A 84 3.78 10.14 -10.96
C PHE A 84 4.04 11.64 -10.77
N LEU A 85 3.81 12.47 -11.79
CA LEU A 85 3.99 13.92 -11.73
C LEU A 85 3.05 14.62 -10.74
N LYS A 86 2.02 13.93 -10.25
CA LYS A 86 1.10 14.47 -9.22
C LYS A 86 1.64 14.26 -7.81
N PHE A 87 2.65 13.41 -7.57
CA PHE A 87 3.23 13.20 -6.25
C PHE A 87 4.17 14.36 -5.86
N GLU A 88 4.07 14.81 -4.62
CA GLU A 88 5.07 15.69 -4.01
C GLU A 88 6.31 14.89 -3.64
N THR A 89 7.43 15.09 -4.35
CA THR A 89 8.65 14.29 -4.16
C THR A 89 9.82 15.05 -3.52
N ASP A 90 9.67 16.34 -3.24
CA ASP A 90 10.77 17.21 -2.77
C ASP A 90 10.95 17.19 -1.24
N SER A 91 9.91 16.77 -0.49
CA SER A 91 9.86 16.82 0.98
C SER A 91 10.68 15.73 1.69
N ARG A 92 11.19 14.73 0.95
CA ARG A 92 11.77 13.47 1.46
C ARG A 92 10.84 12.65 2.36
N GLN A 93 9.58 13.05 2.48
CA GLN A 93 8.53 12.25 3.09
C GLN A 93 8.04 11.21 2.09
N VAL A 94 7.49 10.11 2.60
CA VAL A 94 7.18 8.93 1.79
C VAL A 94 5.73 8.47 1.89
N TYR A 95 4.94 9.00 2.81
CA TYR A 95 3.54 8.58 2.99
C TYR A 95 2.60 9.51 2.23
N TYR A 96 1.61 8.97 1.55
CA TYR A 96 0.67 9.72 0.73
C TYR A 96 -0.76 9.22 0.97
N PRO A 97 -1.78 10.08 0.83
CA PRO A 97 -3.17 9.62 0.73
C PRO A 97 -3.33 8.65 -0.45
N LEU A 98 -3.97 7.51 -0.21
CA LEU A 98 -4.35 6.58 -1.26
C LEU A 98 -5.69 7.03 -1.84
N GLN A 99 -5.73 7.18 -3.17
CA GLN A 99 -6.88 7.68 -3.92
C GLN A 99 -7.05 6.83 -5.17
N THR A 100 -8.24 6.82 -5.75
CA THR A 100 -8.51 6.08 -6.99
C THR A 100 -7.51 6.42 -8.09
N GLU A 101 -7.08 7.69 -8.17
CA GLU A 101 -6.15 8.19 -9.18
C GLU A 101 -4.70 7.70 -9.02
N ASN A 102 -4.29 7.22 -7.84
CA ASN A 102 -2.91 6.76 -7.60
C ASN A 102 -2.79 5.29 -7.20
N LEU A 103 -3.92 4.63 -6.90
CA LEU A 103 -3.95 3.25 -6.45
C LEU A 103 -3.36 2.29 -7.50
N GLU A 104 -3.85 2.35 -8.74
CA GLU A 104 -3.37 1.46 -9.81
C GLU A 104 -1.86 1.59 -10.02
N PHE A 105 -1.35 2.83 -10.00
CA PHE A 105 0.07 3.11 -10.12
C PHE A 105 0.88 2.46 -9.00
N LEU A 106 0.48 2.63 -7.73
CA LEU A 106 1.18 2.07 -6.58
C LEU A 106 1.09 0.53 -6.54
N ALA A 107 -0.07 -0.03 -6.89
CA ALA A 107 -0.27 -1.47 -6.99
C ALA A 107 0.61 -2.09 -8.08
N ASP A 108 0.72 -1.44 -9.25
CA ASP A 108 1.54 -1.94 -10.36
C ASP A 108 3.03 -1.94 -10.06
N ILE A 109 3.58 -0.83 -9.55
CA ILE A 109 5.02 -0.76 -9.22
C ILE A 109 5.40 -1.74 -8.10
N THR A 110 4.46 -2.05 -7.19
CA THR A 110 4.62 -3.06 -6.14
C THR A 110 4.62 -4.48 -6.72
N ALA A 111 3.65 -4.80 -7.59
CA ALA A 111 3.57 -6.10 -8.24
C ALA A 111 4.78 -6.38 -9.14
N ARG A 112 5.35 -5.34 -9.77
CA ARG A 112 6.56 -5.43 -10.63
C ARG A 112 7.88 -5.50 -9.88
N ASN A 113 7.88 -5.49 -8.54
CA ASN A 113 9.09 -5.42 -7.72
C ASN A 113 9.96 -4.19 -8.02
N TRP A 114 9.36 -3.07 -8.45
CA TRP A 114 10.11 -1.84 -8.74
C TRP A 114 10.33 -1.01 -7.49
N LEU A 115 9.22 -0.70 -6.81
CA LEU A 115 9.19 -0.12 -5.48
C LEU A 115 8.03 -0.75 -4.74
N PHE A 116 8.31 -1.34 -3.60
CA PHE A 116 7.29 -1.95 -2.76
C PHE A 116 6.55 -0.86 -2.00
N SER A 117 5.24 -0.81 -2.16
CA SER A 117 4.38 0.01 -1.32
C SER A 117 3.75 -0.80 -0.20
N THR A 118 3.67 -0.19 0.98
CA THR A 118 2.76 -0.58 2.05
C THR A 118 1.47 0.21 1.92
N PHE A 119 0.33 -0.45 2.12
CA PHE A 119 -0.99 0.18 2.15
C PHE A 119 -1.52 0.19 3.58
N TYR A 120 -1.95 1.36 4.05
CA TYR A 120 -2.42 1.60 5.42
C TYR A 120 -3.88 2.00 5.40
N PHE A 121 -4.67 1.36 6.26
CA PHE A 121 -6.10 1.61 6.40
C PHE A 121 -6.40 1.93 7.87
N THR A 122 -7.09 3.04 8.13
CA THR A 122 -7.24 3.58 9.50
C THR A 122 -8.68 3.54 10.03
N LYS A 123 -9.68 3.34 9.17
CA LYS A 123 -11.08 3.15 9.58
C LYS A 123 -11.32 1.70 10.01
N LEU A 124 -10.94 0.76 9.17
CA LEU A 124 -10.76 -0.65 9.51
C LEU A 124 -9.26 -0.90 9.64
N ARG A 125 -8.75 -0.80 10.86
CA ARG A 125 -7.31 -0.65 11.13
C ARG A 125 -6.52 -1.86 10.66
N ALA A 126 -5.83 -1.68 9.54
CA ALA A 126 -5.08 -2.73 8.88
C ALA A 126 -3.93 -2.17 8.05
N VAL A 127 -2.97 -3.05 7.77
CA VAL A 127 -1.79 -2.79 6.96
C VAL A 127 -1.58 -3.96 6.02
N VAL A 128 -1.34 -3.64 4.75
CA VAL A 128 -1.01 -4.62 3.72
C VAL A 128 0.40 -4.35 3.24
N TRP A 129 1.29 -5.32 3.43
CA TRP A 129 2.67 -5.22 2.98
C TRP A 129 2.84 -5.70 1.54
N GLY A 130 3.62 -4.94 0.79
CA GLY A 130 3.95 -5.24 -0.60
C GLY A 130 4.95 -6.39 -0.75
N ASN A 131 4.47 -7.42 -1.46
CA ASN A 131 5.16 -8.40 -2.31
C ASN A 131 6.40 -9.14 -1.76
N TYR A 132 6.12 -10.29 -1.16
CA TYR A 132 7.01 -11.45 -1.06
C TYR A 132 6.61 -12.50 -2.11
N ASN A 133 6.93 -12.30 -3.39
CA ASN A 133 6.54 -13.21 -4.49
C ASN A 133 5.01 -13.34 -4.68
N LEU A 134 4.32 -12.19 -4.80
CA LEU A 134 2.85 -12.07 -4.87
C LEU A 134 2.11 -12.57 -3.62
N GLU A 135 2.83 -12.69 -2.51
CA GLU A 135 2.28 -12.87 -1.18
C GLU A 135 2.30 -11.52 -0.46
N TYR A 136 1.15 -11.13 0.07
CA TYR A 136 0.90 -9.84 0.69
C TYR A 136 0.44 -10.08 2.13
N PRO A 137 1.35 -9.96 3.12
CA PRO A 137 0.96 -10.01 4.52
C PRO A 137 -0.06 -8.92 4.82
N LEU A 138 -1.23 -9.33 5.30
CA LEU A 138 -2.25 -8.45 5.84
C LEU A 138 -2.21 -8.55 7.36
N PHE A 139 -2.05 -7.41 8.03
CA PHE A 139 -2.11 -7.27 9.47
C PHE A 139 -3.33 -6.44 9.86
N CYS A 140 -4.09 -6.89 10.84
CA CYS A 140 -5.32 -6.25 11.34
C CYS A 140 -5.26 -6.10 12.86
N GLU A 141 -5.91 -5.05 13.37
CA GLU A 141 -5.97 -4.79 14.81
C GLU A 141 -6.63 -5.93 15.60
N ASP A 142 -7.70 -6.50 15.08
CA ASP A 142 -8.50 -7.53 15.74
C ASP A 142 -9.08 -8.57 14.76
N ASP A 143 -9.69 -9.61 15.33
CA ASP A 143 -10.27 -10.73 14.57
C ASP A 143 -11.47 -10.30 13.72
N GLU A 144 -12.27 -9.33 14.18
CA GLU A 144 -13.43 -8.81 13.43
C GLU A 144 -12.96 -8.11 12.15
N THR A 145 -11.96 -7.23 12.28
CA THR A 145 -11.34 -6.53 11.17
C THR A 145 -10.70 -7.52 10.18
N LEU A 146 -10.00 -8.53 10.68
CA LEU A 146 -9.39 -9.57 9.84
C LEU A 146 -10.45 -10.31 9.00
N GLU A 147 -11.55 -10.73 9.60
CA GLU A 147 -12.62 -11.44 8.88
C GLU A 147 -13.28 -10.56 7.80
N ILE A 148 -13.44 -9.26 8.04
CA ILE A 148 -13.93 -8.33 7.00
C ILE A 148 -12.98 -8.32 5.79
N TYR A 149 -11.67 -8.17 6.01
CA TYR A 149 -10.71 -8.15 4.90
C TYR A 149 -10.57 -9.50 4.22
N LYS A 150 -10.66 -10.63 4.95
CA LYS A 150 -10.67 -11.98 4.35
C LYS A 150 -11.86 -12.18 3.41
N ASN A 151 -13.04 -11.67 3.78
CA ASN A 151 -14.22 -11.71 2.90
C ASN A 151 -14.00 -10.87 1.63
N ILE A 152 -13.48 -9.65 1.77
CA ILE A 152 -13.16 -8.79 0.61
C ILE A 152 -12.13 -9.48 -0.29
N ALA A 153 -11.08 -10.07 0.29
CA ALA A 153 -10.04 -10.80 -0.44
C ALA A 153 -10.62 -11.99 -1.21
N GLY A 154 -11.45 -12.81 -0.57
CA GLY A 154 -12.14 -13.92 -1.23
C GLY A 154 -13.03 -13.48 -2.39
N ASP A 155 -13.80 -12.41 -2.22
CA ASP A 155 -14.65 -11.83 -3.27
C ASP A 155 -13.83 -11.31 -4.47
N CYS A 156 -12.59 -10.89 -4.22
CA CYS A 156 -11.66 -10.41 -5.25
C CYS A 156 -10.82 -11.54 -5.89
N GLY A 157 -10.98 -12.79 -5.43
CA GLY A 157 -10.25 -13.95 -5.94
C GLY A 157 -8.83 -14.13 -5.40
N LEU A 158 -8.53 -13.57 -4.23
CA LEU A 158 -7.27 -13.82 -3.52
C LEU A 158 -7.36 -15.10 -2.69
N GLU A 159 -6.29 -15.89 -2.71
CA GLU A 159 -6.09 -17.04 -1.82
C GLU A 159 -5.66 -16.55 -0.42
N LEU A 160 -6.11 -17.27 0.61
CA LEU A 160 -5.78 -16.99 2.01
C LEU A 160 -4.86 -18.11 2.52
N ILE A 161 -3.66 -17.75 2.96
CA ILE A 161 -2.62 -18.67 3.47
C ILE A 161 -2.37 -18.41 4.96
#